data_AF-A0A2N2N887-F1
#
_entry.id   AF-A0A2N2N887-F1
#
_cell.length_a   1.000
_cell.length_b   1.000
_cell.length_c   1.000
_cell.angle_alpha   90.00
_cell.angle_beta   90.00
_cell.angle_gamma   90.00
#
_symmetry.space_group_name_H-M   'P 1'
#
loop_
_entity.id
_entity.type
_entity.pdbx_description
1 polymer ?
#
loop_
_entity_poly.entity_id
_entity_poly.type
_entity_poly.pdbx_seq_one_letter_code
_entity_poly.pdbx_strand_id
1 'polypeptide(L)'
;LITKGVKVLIICPQDGAAAAAAAEAAKEAGIKVISYDRLILNTDAVDYYVTFDSVAVGAAQGQYLVDKATGTGNPLYLYAGASSDNNAFLFFQGAWAVLQPKIADGTFVIKNSDEAIALQDKAELTRDEMGKILGQVTTNWDFNTAKNLAESNLTKATAADKGNVFILAPNDGTARAIADAFGTDTDVASYIVTGQDAEIASVQYIIDGKQSMTVLKDVRTLVADAISAAQAFLGGTTPPETTTYNNPAKPSVVVTVDQDNVKAAIVDSGYWPADNFTGLK
;
A
#
# COMPACT_ATOMS: atom_id res chain seq x y z
N LEU A 1 -25.93 -5.58 -11.97
CA LEU A 1 -25.70 -7.02 -11.68
C LEU A 1 -26.92 -7.66 -11.03
N ILE A 2 -27.54 -7.00 -10.05
CA ILE A 2 -28.81 -7.43 -9.43
C ILE A 2 -29.88 -7.82 -10.47
N THR A 3 -30.16 -6.94 -11.43
CA THR A 3 -31.14 -7.19 -12.50
C THR A 3 -30.79 -8.38 -13.41
N LYS A 4 -29.52 -8.79 -13.44
CA LYS A 4 -29.05 -9.97 -14.18
C LYS A 4 -29.13 -11.25 -13.34
N GLY A 5 -29.61 -11.18 -12.10
CA GLY A 5 -29.87 -12.34 -11.25
C GLY A 5 -28.64 -12.98 -10.59
N VAL A 6 -27.52 -12.24 -10.44
CA VAL A 6 -26.34 -12.74 -9.72
C VAL A 6 -26.70 -13.12 -8.28
N LYS A 7 -26.01 -14.11 -7.71
CA LYS A 7 -26.24 -14.60 -6.33
C LYS A 7 -25.13 -14.22 -5.36
N VAL A 8 -23.95 -13.91 -5.89
CA VAL A 8 -22.81 -13.39 -5.15
C VAL A 8 -22.27 -12.17 -5.89
N LEU A 9 -21.96 -11.11 -5.14
CA LEU A 9 -21.31 -9.89 -5.59
C LEU A 9 -19.91 -9.86 -5.00
N ILE A 10 -18.89 -9.93 -5.86
CA ILE A 10 -17.50 -9.63 -5.49
C ILE A 10 -17.26 -8.17 -5.89
N ILE A 11 -16.87 -7.32 -4.96
CA ILE A 11 -16.76 -5.87 -5.17
C ILE A 11 -15.54 -5.28 -4.45
N CYS A 12 -14.70 -4.59 -5.21
CA CYS A 12 -13.67 -3.70 -4.68
C CYS A 12 -14.20 -2.25 -4.70
N PRO A 13 -14.47 -1.63 -3.55
CA PRO A 13 -14.99 -0.27 -3.50
C PRO A 13 -13.94 0.78 -3.88
N GLN A 14 -14.34 1.77 -4.68
CA GLN A 14 -13.53 2.98 -4.89
C GLN A 14 -13.47 3.85 -3.63
N ASP A 15 -14.60 3.96 -2.94
CA ASP A 15 -14.75 4.61 -1.64
C ASP A 15 -15.46 3.63 -0.71
N GLY A 16 -14.78 3.25 0.38
CA GLY A 16 -15.27 2.22 1.30
C GLY A 16 -16.58 2.60 1.98
N ALA A 17 -16.73 3.88 2.38
CA ALA A 17 -17.92 4.35 3.08
C ALA A 17 -19.10 4.55 2.12
N ALA A 18 -18.85 5.13 0.94
CA ALA A 18 -19.91 5.36 -0.05
C ALA A 18 -20.47 4.05 -0.64
N ALA A 19 -19.68 2.97 -0.62
CA ALA A 19 -20.11 1.66 -1.11
C ALA A 19 -21.11 0.94 -0.20
N ALA A 20 -21.38 1.45 1.01
CA ALA A 20 -22.37 0.88 1.94
C ALA A 20 -23.73 0.65 1.28
N ALA A 21 -24.28 1.68 0.62
CA ALA A 21 -25.58 1.59 -0.06
C ALA A 21 -25.60 0.55 -1.18
N ALA A 22 -24.48 0.32 -1.86
CA ALA A 22 -24.38 -0.72 -2.90
C ALA A 22 -24.40 -2.13 -2.30
N ALA A 23 -23.73 -2.33 -1.15
CA ALA A 23 -23.77 -3.59 -0.41
C ALA A 23 -25.17 -3.87 0.16
N GLU A 24 -25.83 -2.85 0.72
CA GLU A 24 -27.19 -2.94 1.26
C GLU A 24 -28.20 -3.32 0.17
N ALA A 25 -28.15 -2.67 -0.98
CA ALA A 25 -29.01 -3.01 -2.13
C ALA A 25 -28.80 -4.45 -2.62
N ALA A 26 -27.57 -4.97 -2.57
CA ALA A 26 -27.29 -6.36 -2.90
C ALA A 26 -27.87 -7.32 -1.84
N LYS A 27 -27.68 -7.03 -0.56
CA LYS A 27 -28.21 -7.83 0.56
C LYS A 27 -29.74 -7.86 0.57
N GLU A 28 -30.41 -6.73 0.32
CA GLU A 28 -31.88 -6.66 0.15
C GLU A 28 -32.39 -7.54 -0.99
N ALA A 29 -31.61 -7.67 -2.07
CA ALA A 29 -31.91 -8.56 -3.19
C ALA A 29 -31.55 -10.04 -2.91
N GLY A 30 -31.11 -10.38 -1.69
CA GLY A 30 -30.71 -11.73 -1.30
C GLY A 30 -29.38 -12.17 -1.91
N ILE A 31 -28.50 -11.23 -2.26
CA ILE A 31 -27.19 -11.48 -2.88
C ILE A 31 -26.13 -11.41 -1.79
N LYS A 32 -25.23 -12.40 -1.77
CA LYS A 32 -24.08 -12.41 -0.86
C LYS A 32 -23.02 -11.41 -1.31
N VAL A 33 -22.45 -10.65 -0.38
CA VAL A 33 -21.48 -9.59 -0.67
C VAL A 33 -20.10 -9.99 -0.16
N ILE A 34 -19.15 -10.09 -1.08
CA ILE A 34 -17.74 -10.28 -0.79
C ILE A 34 -17.03 -8.96 -1.10
N SER A 35 -16.56 -8.26 -0.06
CA SER A 35 -15.65 -7.13 -0.24
C SER A 35 -14.30 -7.67 -0.69
N TYR A 36 -13.70 -7.08 -1.72
CA TYR A 36 -12.51 -7.59 -2.39
C TYR A 36 -11.38 -6.56 -2.39
N ASP A 37 -10.22 -6.94 -1.85
CA ASP A 37 -9.02 -6.12 -1.62
C ASP A 37 -9.24 -4.96 -0.64
N ARG A 38 -10.21 -4.09 -0.92
CA ARG A 38 -10.63 -2.96 -0.08
C ARG A 38 -11.90 -3.29 0.68
N LEU A 39 -12.01 -2.77 1.90
CA LEU A 39 -13.13 -2.98 2.79
C LEU A 39 -14.26 -1.96 2.55
N ILE A 40 -15.49 -2.43 2.36
CA ILE A 40 -16.70 -1.62 2.47
C ILE A 40 -16.95 -1.32 3.95
N LEU A 41 -17.20 -0.06 4.27
CA LEU A 41 -17.35 0.46 5.64
C LEU A 41 -18.80 0.85 5.93
N ASN A 42 -19.08 1.13 7.20
CA ASN A 42 -20.34 1.71 7.68
C ASN A 42 -21.61 0.91 7.37
N THR A 43 -21.49 -0.41 7.19
CA THR A 43 -22.64 -1.30 6.95
C THR A 43 -22.35 -2.69 7.50
N ASP A 44 -23.42 -3.42 7.84
CA ASP A 44 -23.37 -4.86 8.16
C ASP A 44 -23.64 -5.73 6.91
N ALA A 45 -23.73 -5.12 5.73
CA ALA A 45 -24.12 -5.75 4.49
C ALA A 45 -22.97 -6.46 3.75
N VAL A 46 -21.86 -6.71 4.43
CA VAL A 46 -20.70 -7.46 3.92
C VAL A 46 -20.70 -8.84 4.56
N ASP A 47 -20.84 -9.90 3.75
CA ASP A 47 -20.83 -11.28 4.24
C ASP A 47 -19.40 -11.83 4.41
N TYR A 48 -18.43 -11.34 3.63
CA TYR A 48 -17.05 -11.83 3.68
C TYR A 48 -16.05 -10.80 3.14
N TYR A 49 -14.80 -10.81 3.61
CA TYR A 49 -13.74 -9.91 3.14
C TYR A 49 -12.50 -10.69 2.68
N VAL A 50 -12.19 -10.58 1.39
CA VAL A 50 -10.98 -11.18 0.79
C VAL A 50 -9.93 -10.10 0.64
N THR A 51 -8.79 -10.23 1.35
CA THR A 51 -7.75 -9.19 1.40
C THR A 51 -6.36 -9.77 1.65
N PHE A 52 -5.34 -8.93 1.50
CA PHE A 52 -3.99 -9.18 2.01
C PHE A 52 -3.84 -8.63 3.43
N ASP A 53 -2.75 -8.98 4.12
CA ASP A 53 -2.40 -8.28 5.37
C ASP A 53 -1.86 -6.86 5.05
N SER A 54 -2.76 -5.89 4.94
CA SER A 54 -2.40 -4.51 4.61
C SER A 54 -1.53 -3.85 5.68
N VAL A 55 -1.60 -4.27 6.95
CA VAL A 55 -0.70 -3.72 7.99
C VAL A 55 0.71 -4.27 7.78
N ALA A 56 0.83 -5.56 7.46
CA ALA A 56 2.13 -6.16 7.13
C ALA A 56 2.78 -5.53 5.89
N VAL A 57 2.00 -5.13 4.88
CA VAL A 57 2.54 -4.37 3.72
C VAL A 57 3.22 -3.08 4.18
N GLY A 58 2.52 -2.28 4.97
CA GLY A 58 3.08 -1.04 5.52
C GLY A 58 4.32 -1.28 6.38
N ALA A 59 4.25 -2.28 7.25
CA ALA A 59 5.36 -2.66 8.11
C ALA A 59 6.59 -3.09 7.29
N ALA A 60 6.40 -3.87 6.22
CA ALA A 60 7.49 -4.28 5.33
C ALA A 60 8.14 -3.08 4.62
N GLN A 61 7.34 -2.12 4.15
CA GLN A 61 7.85 -0.87 3.56
C GLN A 61 8.66 -0.08 4.58
N GLY A 62 8.11 0.15 5.78
CA GLY A 62 8.82 0.85 6.86
C GLY A 62 10.11 0.15 7.26
N GLN A 63 10.07 -1.17 7.43
CA GLN A 63 11.23 -1.97 7.83
C GLN A 63 12.36 -1.90 6.81
N TYR A 64 12.03 -1.94 5.50
CA TYR A 64 13.04 -1.80 4.46
C TYR A 64 13.79 -0.47 4.56
N LEU A 65 13.09 0.63 4.85
CA LEU A 65 13.75 1.93 5.07
C LEU A 65 14.66 1.90 6.30
N VAL A 66 14.19 1.33 7.40
CA VAL A 66 14.98 1.18 8.65
C VAL A 66 16.25 0.37 8.40
N ASP A 67 16.16 -0.74 7.66
CA ASP A 67 17.28 -1.64 7.41
C ASP A 67 18.36 -1.01 6.51
N LYS A 68 17.98 -0.06 5.65
CA LYS A 68 18.91 0.69 4.79
C LYS A 68 19.46 1.96 5.46
N ALA A 69 18.89 2.39 6.58
CA ALA A 69 19.33 3.58 7.29
C ALA A 69 20.54 3.30 8.18
N THR A 70 21.44 4.27 8.24
CA THR A 70 22.57 4.27 9.17
C THR A 70 22.71 5.65 9.80
N GLY A 71 23.27 5.73 11.01
CA GLY A 71 23.43 7.00 11.71
C GLY A 71 22.10 7.68 12.07
N THR A 72 22.13 9.01 12.15
CA THR A 72 20.99 9.85 12.55
C THR A 72 20.79 11.01 11.58
N GLY A 73 19.61 11.64 11.63
CA GLY A 73 19.30 12.81 10.82
C GLY A 73 18.91 12.51 9.38
N ASN A 74 18.62 11.24 9.04
CA ASN A 74 18.28 10.84 7.68
C ASN A 74 16.96 11.51 7.24
N PRO A 75 16.92 12.27 6.13
CA PRO A 75 15.69 12.89 5.65
C PRO A 75 14.66 11.84 5.23
N LEU A 76 13.47 11.90 5.82
CA LEU A 76 12.35 10.99 5.56
C LEU A 76 11.20 11.76 4.90
N TYR A 77 10.78 11.28 3.75
CA TYR A 77 9.61 11.78 3.03
C TYR A 77 8.51 10.72 3.06
N LEU A 78 7.35 11.11 3.60
CA LEU A 78 6.19 10.24 3.74
C LEU A 78 5.24 10.47 2.57
N TYR A 79 4.69 9.41 2.00
CA TYR A 79 3.60 9.48 1.02
C TYR A 79 2.57 8.40 1.35
N ALA A 80 1.30 8.69 1.08
CA ALA A 80 0.19 7.80 1.42
C ALA A 80 -0.83 7.66 0.28
N GLY A 81 -1.70 6.66 0.39
CA GLY A 81 -2.78 6.41 -0.57
C GLY A 81 -3.94 7.41 -0.45
N ALA A 82 -5.02 7.13 -1.18
CA ALA A 82 -6.27 7.90 -1.12
C ALA A 82 -7.01 7.68 0.21
N SER A 83 -7.56 8.72 0.81
CA SER A 83 -8.32 8.62 2.07
C SER A 83 -9.70 7.94 1.92
N SER A 84 -10.22 7.82 0.70
CA SER A 84 -11.42 7.03 0.40
C SER A 84 -11.17 5.51 0.49
N ASP A 85 -9.90 5.11 0.48
CA ASP A 85 -9.45 3.73 0.58
C ASP A 85 -9.05 3.39 2.02
N ASN A 86 -9.71 2.40 2.62
CA ASN A 86 -9.36 1.95 3.96
C ASN A 86 -7.93 1.38 4.05
N ASN A 87 -7.43 0.77 2.97
CA ASN A 87 -6.10 0.19 2.95
C ASN A 87 -5.01 1.26 3.05
N ALA A 88 -5.24 2.49 2.57
CA ALA A 88 -4.28 3.58 2.74
C ALA A 88 -3.97 3.86 4.22
N PHE A 89 -4.98 3.76 5.10
CA PHE A 89 -4.79 3.90 6.55
C PHE A 89 -4.05 2.69 7.14
N LEU A 90 -4.36 1.47 6.69
CA LEU A 90 -3.69 0.26 7.18
C LEU A 90 -2.22 0.20 6.77
N PHE A 91 -1.89 0.56 5.53
CA PHE A 91 -0.51 0.69 5.05
C PHE A 91 0.23 1.75 5.87
N PHE A 92 -0.36 2.92 6.04
CA PHE A 92 0.28 3.98 6.82
C PHE A 92 0.47 3.59 8.29
N GLN A 93 -0.52 2.94 8.90
CA GLN A 93 -0.43 2.42 10.27
C GLN A 93 0.73 1.43 10.42
N GLY A 94 0.84 0.46 9.51
CA GLY A 94 1.93 -0.53 9.52
C GLY A 94 3.30 0.12 9.38
N ALA A 95 3.44 1.07 8.45
CA ALA A 95 4.70 1.79 8.26
C ALA A 95 5.03 2.68 9.47
N TRP A 96 4.04 3.39 10.02
CA TRP A 96 4.21 4.24 11.19
C TRP A 96 4.67 3.46 12.41
N ALA A 97 4.11 2.28 12.67
CA ALA A 97 4.51 1.43 13.78
C ALA A 97 6.00 1.04 13.74
N VAL A 98 6.61 1.00 12.55
CA VAL A 98 8.03 0.70 12.36
C VAL A 98 8.89 1.96 12.34
N LEU A 99 8.43 3.00 11.65
CA LEU A 99 9.18 4.24 11.45
C LEU A 99 9.15 5.16 12.68
N GLN A 100 8.04 5.22 13.41
CA GLN A 100 7.86 6.17 14.52
C GLN A 100 8.94 6.03 15.60
N PRO A 101 9.31 4.82 16.09
CA PRO A 101 10.42 4.69 17.03
C PRO A 101 11.76 5.23 16.50
N LYS A 102 11.96 5.12 15.17
CA LYS A 102 13.16 5.61 14.46
C LYS A 102 13.12 7.10 14.13
N ILE A 103 11.94 7.70 14.14
CA ILE A 103 11.80 9.15 14.11
C ILE A 103 12.09 9.70 15.51
N ALA A 104 11.52 9.09 16.55
CA ALA A 104 11.70 9.50 17.94
C ALA A 104 13.15 9.38 18.44
N ASP A 105 13.91 8.36 17.99
CA ASP A 105 15.33 8.21 18.33
C ASP A 105 16.28 9.08 17.47
N GLY A 106 15.72 9.84 16.52
CA GLY A 106 16.47 10.74 15.64
C GLY A 106 17.15 10.05 14.46
N THR A 107 16.94 8.75 14.23
CA THR A 107 17.41 8.06 13.02
C THR A 107 16.87 8.76 11.77
N PHE A 108 15.57 9.08 11.76
CA PHE A 108 14.87 9.79 10.68
C PHE A 108 14.35 11.16 11.10
N VAL A 109 14.28 12.08 10.14
CA VAL A 109 13.68 13.41 10.30
C VAL A 109 12.68 13.64 9.16
N ILE A 110 11.40 13.77 9.51
CA ILE A 110 10.31 14.00 8.55
C ILE A 110 10.50 15.37 7.87
N LYS A 111 10.37 15.42 6.53
CA LYS A 111 10.60 16.64 5.74
C LYS A 111 9.37 17.20 5.03
N ASN A 112 8.24 16.50 5.05
CA ASN A 112 7.09 16.87 4.21
C ASN A 112 5.71 16.76 4.88
N SER A 113 5.65 16.67 6.21
CA SER A 113 4.36 16.68 6.93
C SER A 113 4.50 17.29 8.32
N ASP A 114 3.94 18.47 8.50
CA ASP A 114 3.87 19.14 9.81
C ASP A 114 2.98 18.37 10.79
N GLU A 115 1.91 17.74 10.31
CA GLU A 115 1.02 16.91 11.14
C GLU A 115 1.75 15.67 11.66
N ALA A 116 2.56 15.02 10.82
CA ALA A 116 3.35 13.87 11.24
C ALA A 116 4.47 14.28 12.21
N ILE A 117 5.11 15.44 12.01
CA ILE A 117 6.08 16.01 12.96
C ILE A 117 5.42 16.28 14.31
N ALA A 118 4.24 16.88 14.33
CA ALA A 118 3.50 17.16 15.57
C ALA A 118 3.11 15.87 16.34
N LEU A 119 3.03 14.74 15.64
CA LEU A 119 2.66 13.44 16.18
C LEU A 119 3.84 12.46 16.33
N GLN A 120 5.08 12.90 16.05
CA GLN A 120 6.24 12.01 15.90
C GLN A 120 6.63 11.25 17.17
N ASP A 121 6.18 11.69 18.34
CA ASP A 121 6.42 11.02 19.64
C ASP A 121 5.25 10.09 20.04
N LYS A 122 4.26 9.90 19.16
CA LYS A 122 3.06 9.09 19.41
C LYS A 122 3.07 7.81 18.57
N ALA A 123 3.29 6.67 19.21
CA ALA A 123 3.35 5.37 18.55
C ALA A 123 2.01 4.94 17.92
N GLU A 124 0.90 5.10 18.64
CA GLU A 124 -0.43 4.70 18.18
C GLU A 124 -1.25 5.93 17.79
N LEU A 125 -1.58 6.03 16.50
CA LEU A 125 -2.41 7.10 15.97
C LEU A 125 -3.86 6.66 15.86
N THR A 126 -4.77 7.57 16.19
CA THR A 126 -6.19 7.41 15.85
C THR A 126 -6.38 7.55 14.34
N ARG A 127 -7.52 7.07 13.82
CA ARG A 127 -7.86 7.23 12.40
C ARG A 127 -7.90 8.70 11.98
N ASP A 128 -8.42 9.58 12.84
CA ASP A 128 -8.50 11.02 12.54
C ASP A 128 -7.12 11.67 12.47
N GLU A 129 -6.21 11.30 13.37
CA GLU A 129 -4.82 11.76 13.33
C GLU A 129 -4.09 11.27 12.08
N MET A 130 -4.24 9.99 11.71
CA MET A 130 -3.73 9.48 10.43
C MET A 130 -4.36 10.24 9.25
N GLY A 131 -5.66 10.54 9.31
CA GLY A 131 -6.37 11.27 8.26
C GLY A 131 -5.78 12.66 8.00
N LYS A 132 -5.33 13.36 9.05
CA LYS A 132 -4.64 14.66 8.91
C LYS A 132 -3.28 14.52 8.21
N ILE A 133 -2.49 13.51 8.60
CA ILE A 133 -1.21 13.22 7.96
C ILE A 133 -1.42 12.86 6.49
N LEU A 134 -2.30 11.89 6.21
CA LEU A 134 -2.68 11.47 4.86
C LEU A 134 -3.12 12.67 4.02
N GLY A 135 -3.88 13.61 4.58
CA GLY A 135 -4.29 14.83 3.88
C GLY A 135 -3.14 15.70 3.37
N GLN A 136 -1.98 15.68 4.04
CA GLN A 136 -0.78 16.41 3.61
C GLN A 136 0.07 15.62 2.60
N VAL A 137 0.07 14.29 2.71
CA VAL A 137 1.00 13.42 1.95
C VAL A 137 0.32 12.47 0.96
N THR A 138 -0.96 12.64 0.70
CA THR A 138 -1.71 11.75 -0.18
C THR A 138 -1.27 11.88 -1.63
N THR A 139 -1.10 10.72 -2.25
CA THR A 139 -0.90 10.55 -3.69
C THR A 139 -2.22 10.36 -4.43
N ASN A 140 -3.33 10.14 -3.72
CA ASN A 140 -4.60 9.68 -4.26
C ASN A 140 -4.51 8.44 -5.17
N TRP A 141 -3.46 7.62 -5.00
CA TRP A 141 -3.14 6.52 -5.92
C TRP A 141 -2.96 6.96 -7.39
N ASP A 142 -2.63 8.23 -7.61
CA ASP A 142 -2.46 8.83 -8.93
C ASP A 142 -1.01 9.23 -9.18
N PHE A 143 -0.52 8.89 -10.38
CA PHE A 143 0.87 9.11 -10.78
C PHE A 143 1.22 10.61 -10.79
N ASN A 144 0.38 11.44 -11.40
CA ASN A 144 0.67 12.87 -11.55
C ASN A 144 0.56 13.61 -10.23
N THR A 145 -0.43 13.24 -9.39
CA THR A 145 -0.58 13.76 -8.04
C THR A 145 0.66 13.46 -7.20
N ALA A 146 1.16 12.22 -7.23
CA ALA A 146 2.39 11.84 -6.53
C ALA A 146 3.61 12.61 -7.04
N LYS A 147 3.78 12.74 -8.36
CA LYS A 147 4.88 13.51 -8.97
C LYS A 147 4.85 14.98 -8.56
N ASN A 148 3.70 15.64 -8.73
CA ASN A 148 3.54 17.06 -8.39
C ASN A 148 3.78 17.32 -6.91
N LEU A 149 3.32 16.41 -6.03
CA LEU A 149 3.56 16.50 -4.60
C LEU A 149 5.05 16.34 -4.28
N ALA A 150 5.75 15.40 -4.92
CA ALA A 150 7.19 15.22 -4.76
C ALA A 150 7.99 16.45 -5.22
N GLU A 151 7.67 17.01 -6.38
CA GLU A 151 8.30 18.24 -6.90
C GLU A 151 8.05 19.44 -5.97
N SER A 152 6.83 19.58 -5.44
CA SER A 152 6.48 20.60 -4.44
C SER A 152 7.28 20.41 -3.14
N ASN A 153 7.42 19.18 -2.66
CA ASN A 153 8.20 18.87 -1.46
C ASN A 153 9.69 19.18 -1.66
N LEU A 154 10.26 18.82 -2.81
CA LEU A 154 11.66 19.14 -3.16
C LEU A 154 11.88 20.65 -3.33
N THR A 155 10.91 21.38 -3.86
CA THR A 155 10.97 22.84 -3.99
C THR A 155 11.00 23.55 -2.64
N LYS A 156 10.29 23.01 -1.64
CA LYS A 156 10.28 23.55 -0.26
C LYS A 156 11.51 23.12 0.54
N ALA A 157 12.07 21.97 0.23
CA ALA A 157 13.23 21.40 0.90
C ALA A 157 14.51 22.21 0.60
N THR A 158 15.34 22.38 1.62
CA THR A 158 16.69 22.94 1.43
C THR A 158 17.67 21.83 1.03
N ALA A 159 18.88 22.18 0.60
CA ALA A 159 19.93 21.19 0.32
C ALA A 159 20.24 20.31 1.55
N ALA A 160 20.08 20.83 2.78
CA ALA A 160 20.28 20.08 4.02
C ALA A 160 19.16 19.05 4.31
N ASP A 161 18.01 19.18 3.65
CA ASP A 161 16.90 18.23 3.74
C ASP A 161 16.99 17.14 2.66
N LYS A 162 18.04 17.17 1.84
CA LYS A 162 18.29 16.23 0.73
C LYS A 162 19.54 15.37 1.01
N GLY A 163 20.39 15.10 0.02
CA GLY A 163 21.49 14.15 0.15
C GLY A 163 21.01 12.71 0.00
N ASN A 164 21.21 11.86 1.01
CA ASN A 164 20.73 10.48 1.01
C ASN A 164 19.37 10.43 1.69
N VAL A 165 18.30 10.29 0.90
CA VAL A 165 16.92 10.42 1.41
C VAL A 165 16.19 9.08 1.46
N PHE A 166 15.19 9.00 2.35
CA PHE A 166 14.34 7.83 2.53
C PHE A 166 12.90 8.22 2.19
N ILE A 167 12.24 7.41 1.38
CA ILE A 167 10.95 7.73 0.77
C ILE A 167 9.99 6.56 1.01
N LEU A 168 9.01 6.78 1.87
CA LEU A 168 7.88 5.86 2.03
C LEU A 168 6.86 6.16 0.93
N ALA A 169 6.98 5.50 -0.22
CA ALA A 169 5.99 5.55 -1.28
C ALA A 169 4.99 4.39 -1.15
N PRO A 170 3.67 4.65 -1.29
CA PRO A 170 2.65 3.72 -0.83
C PRO A 170 2.35 2.59 -1.82
N ASN A 171 2.62 2.77 -3.12
CA ASN A 171 2.58 1.72 -4.14
C ASN A 171 3.51 2.00 -5.32
N ASP A 172 3.62 1.04 -6.24
CA ASP A 172 4.55 1.05 -7.36
C ASP A 172 4.36 2.23 -8.33
N GLY A 173 3.14 2.48 -8.80
CA GLY A 173 2.88 3.60 -9.71
C GLY A 173 3.30 4.96 -9.13
N THR A 174 2.97 5.21 -7.85
CA THR A 174 3.34 6.45 -7.16
C THR A 174 4.82 6.47 -6.79
N ALA A 175 5.42 5.32 -6.45
CA ALA A 175 6.85 5.18 -6.19
C ALA A 175 7.67 5.60 -7.41
N ARG A 176 7.32 5.15 -8.62
CA ARG A 176 8.03 5.58 -9.84
C ARG A 176 7.90 7.08 -10.07
N ALA A 177 6.71 7.64 -9.88
CA ALA A 177 6.47 9.08 -10.03
C ALA A 177 7.33 9.92 -9.07
N ILE A 178 7.43 9.48 -7.82
CA ILE A 178 8.23 10.13 -6.79
C ILE A 178 9.72 9.93 -7.06
N ALA A 179 10.15 8.71 -7.40
CA ALA A 179 11.54 8.39 -7.74
C ALA A 179 12.03 9.19 -8.96
N ASP A 180 11.19 9.38 -9.98
CA ASP A 180 11.51 10.22 -11.13
C ASP A 180 11.74 11.68 -10.72
N ALA A 181 10.94 12.23 -9.79
CA ALA A 181 11.15 13.59 -9.29
C ALA A 181 12.46 13.70 -8.48
N PHE A 182 12.63 12.84 -7.47
CA PHE A 182 13.82 12.84 -6.60
C PHE A 182 15.12 12.55 -7.37
N GLY A 183 15.08 11.66 -8.36
CA GLY A 183 16.24 11.30 -9.17
C GLY A 183 16.71 12.40 -10.14
N THR A 184 15.92 13.46 -10.32
CA THR A 184 16.33 14.62 -11.15
C THR A 184 16.86 15.79 -10.32
N ASP A 185 16.69 15.77 -9.00
CA ASP A 185 17.16 16.83 -8.12
C ASP A 185 18.66 16.68 -7.83
N THR A 186 19.46 17.68 -8.19
CA THR A 186 20.92 17.60 -8.09
C THR A 186 21.46 17.57 -6.67
N ASP A 187 20.66 17.98 -5.68
CA ASP A 187 21.05 17.92 -4.26
C ASP A 187 20.66 16.57 -3.63
N VAL A 188 19.88 15.72 -4.32
CA VAL A 188 19.60 14.34 -3.90
C VAL A 188 20.71 13.43 -4.42
N ALA A 189 21.63 13.05 -3.53
CA ALA A 189 22.76 12.19 -3.84
C ALA A 189 22.36 10.73 -4.04
N SER A 190 21.40 10.24 -3.24
CA SER A 190 20.77 8.93 -3.43
C SER A 190 19.41 8.88 -2.73
N TYR A 191 18.58 7.90 -3.08
CA TYR A 191 17.32 7.67 -2.40
C TYR A 191 17.04 6.19 -2.19
N ILE A 192 16.34 5.87 -1.10
CA ILE A 192 15.68 4.58 -0.88
C ILE A 192 14.17 4.81 -0.98
N VAL A 193 13.50 4.10 -1.90
CA VAL A 193 12.07 4.28 -2.16
C VAL A 193 11.33 2.95 -2.17
N THR A 194 10.24 2.89 -1.41
CA THR A 194 9.38 1.70 -1.27
C THR A 194 8.31 1.62 -2.35
N GLY A 195 7.58 0.51 -2.41
CA GLY A 195 6.41 0.33 -3.26
C GLY A 195 5.60 -0.90 -2.86
N GLN A 196 4.57 -1.22 -3.63
CA GLN A 196 3.81 -2.47 -3.55
C GLN A 196 3.13 -2.72 -4.89
N ASP A 197 2.70 -3.98 -5.09
CA ASP A 197 1.96 -4.53 -6.23
C ASP A 197 2.81 -5.29 -7.25
N ALA A 198 4.14 -5.09 -7.26
CA ALA A 198 5.03 -5.68 -8.25
C ALA A 198 4.57 -5.44 -9.71
N GLU A 199 4.22 -4.19 -10.00
CA GLU A 199 3.91 -3.76 -11.37
C GLU A 199 5.13 -3.98 -12.28
N ILE A 200 4.91 -4.43 -13.51
CA ILE A 200 5.99 -4.73 -14.46
C ILE A 200 7.00 -3.57 -14.58
N ALA A 201 6.51 -2.33 -14.68
CA ALA A 201 7.38 -1.16 -14.77
C ALA A 201 8.19 -0.90 -13.49
N SER A 202 7.64 -1.18 -12.30
CA SER A 202 8.36 -1.05 -11.04
C SER A 202 9.35 -2.18 -10.81
N VAL A 203 9.02 -3.40 -11.21
CA VAL A 203 9.99 -4.50 -11.23
C VAL A 203 11.17 -4.16 -12.16
N GLN A 204 10.92 -3.56 -13.32
CA GLN A 204 12.00 -3.06 -14.18
C GLN A 204 12.79 -1.92 -13.49
N TYR A 205 12.13 -0.98 -12.82
CA TYR A 205 12.83 0.06 -12.03
C TYR A 205 13.70 -0.55 -10.93
N ILE A 206 13.27 -1.63 -10.27
CA ILE A 206 14.07 -2.34 -9.28
C ILE A 206 15.30 -2.96 -9.94
N ILE A 207 15.14 -3.65 -11.07
CA ILE A 207 16.27 -4.22 -11.83
C ILE A 207 17.27 -3.13 -12.24
N ASP A 208 16.77 -1.97 -12.66
CA ASP A 208 17.58 -0.82 -13.09
C ASP A 208 18.14 0.01 -11.92
N GLY A 209 17.76 -0.27 -10.67
CA GLY A 209 18.18 0.46 -9.47
C GLY A 209 17.52 1.84 -9.27
N LYS A 210 16.37 2.09 -9.91
CA LYS A 210 15.55 3.32 -9.81
C LYS A 210 14.41 3.24 -8.78
N GLN A 211 14.08 2.04 -8.32
CA GLN A 211 13.17 1.81 -7.19
C GLN A 211 13.83 0.76 -6.29
N SER A 212 13.76 0.92 -4.96
CA SER A 212 14.55 0.08 -4.06
C SER A 212 13.87 -1.25 -3.76
N MET A 213 12.55 -1.23 -3.56
CA MET A 213 11.76 -2.43 -3.30
C MET A 213 10.31 -2.27 -3.74
N THR A 214 9.62 -3.41 -3.82
CA THR A 214 8.16 -3.50 -3.88
C THR A 214 7.68 -4.62 -2.96
N VAL A 215 6.50 -4.49 -2.38
CA VAL A 215 5.83 -5.60 -1.70
C VAL A 215 4.97 -6.37 -2.71
N LEU A 216 5.35 -7.61 -3.02
CA LEU A 216 4.55 -8.53 -3.82
C LEU A 216 3.36 -9.01 -3.00
N LYS A 217 2.18 -8.71 -3.55
CA LYS A 217 0.89 -9.27 -3.15
C LYS A 217 0.42 -10.19 -4.27
N ASP A 218 0.53 -11.51 -4.08
CA ASP A 218 0.19 -12.45 -5.15
C ASP A 218 -1.33 -12.49 -5.41
N VAL A 219 -1.76 -11.70 -6.40
CA VAL A 219 -3.17 -11.56 -6.81
C VAL A 219 -3.79 -12.89 -7.23
N ARG A 220 -2.98 -13.89 -7.66
CA ARG A 220 -3.48 -15.22 -8.00
C ARG A 220 -4.16 -15.88 -6.79
N THR A 221 -3.56 -15.71 -5.60
CA THR A 221 -4.12 -16.20 -4.34
C THR A 221 -5.40 -15.46 -3.98
N LEU A 222 -5.40 -14.13 -4.08
CA LEU A 222 -6.57 -13.31 -3.76
C LEU A 222 -7.78 -13.66 -4.66
N VAL A 223 -7.54 -13.85 -5.96
CA VAL A 223 -8.56 -14.29 -6.92
C VAL A 223 -9.08 -15.69 -6.59
N ALA A 224 -8.19 -16.64 -6.32
CA ALA A 224 -8.58 -18.01 -5.97
C ALA A 224 -9.44 -18.05 -4.70
N ASP A 225 -9.10 -17.23 -3.69
CA ASP A 225 -9.84 -17.13 -2.44
C ASP A 225 -11.23 -16.50 -2.66
N ALA A 226 -11.34 -15.45 -3.48
CA ALA A 226 -12.64 -14.86 -3.81
C ALA A 226 -13.56 -15.80 -4.61
N ILE A 227 -12.99 -16.56 -5.56
CA ILE A 227 -13.73 -17.59 -6.30
C ILE A 227 -14.20 -18.70 -5.35
N SER A 228 -13.32 -19.17 -4.47
CA SER A 228 -13.65 -20.23 -3.50
C SER A 228 -14.75 -19.78 -2.54
N ALA A 229 -14.68 -18.54 -2.05
CA ALA A 229 -15.71 -17.96 -1.20
C ALA A 229 -17.07 -17.82 -1.93
N ALA A 230 -17.05 -17.36 -3.19
CA ALA A 230 -18.26 -17.29 -3.98
C ALA A 230 -18.88 -18.68 -4.25
N GLN A 231 -18.05 -19.70 -4.53
CA GLN A 231 -18.51 -21.07 -4.72
C GLN A 231 -19.14 -21.65 -3.44
N ALA A 232 -18.58 -21.37 -2.26
CA ALA A 232 -19.17 -21.78 -0.99
C ALA A 232 -20.58 -21.19 -0.81
N PHE A 233 -20.73 -19.87 -1.02
CA PHE A 233 -22.04 -19.22 -0.94
C PHE A 233 -23.05 -19.76 -1.96
N LEU A 234 -22.61 -20.05 -3.19
CA LEU A 234 -23.46 -20.67 -4.21
C LEU A 234 -23.88 -22.11 -3.84
N GLY A 235 -23.01 -22.83 -3.13
CA GLY A 235 -23.28 -24.17 -2.60
C GLY A 235 -24.11 -24.19 -1.31
N GLY A 236 -24.49 -23.02 -0.77
CA GLY A 236 -25.26 -22.91 0.47
C GLY A 236 -24.42 -23.08 1.74
N THR A 237 -23.09 -23.00 1.65
CA THR A 237 -22.18 -23.03 2.79
C THR A 237 -21.53 -21.66 3.00
N THR A 238 -20.86 -21.48 4.15
CA THR A 238 -20.06 -20.29 4.43
C THR A 238 -18.58 -20.56 4.11
N PRO A 239 -17.85 -19.59 3.55
CA PRO A 239 -16.41 -19.70 3.41
C PRO A 239 -15.72 -19.84 4.78
N PRO A 240 -14.56 -20.51 4.86
CA PRO A 240 -13.78 -20.56 6.11
C PRO A 240 -13.37 -19.15 6.56
N GLU A 241 -13.56 -18.83 7.83
CA GLU A 241 -13.19 -17.54 8.40
C GLU A 241 -11.79 -17.58 9.02
N THR A 242 -11.01 -16.51 8.86
CA THR A 242 -9.88 -16.18 9.74
C THR A 242 -10.18 -14.89 10.50
N THR A 243 -9.67 -14.78 11.72
CA THR A 243 -10.01 -13.73 12.69
C THR A 243 -9.11 -12.50 12.62
N THR A 244 -8.58 -12.13 11.44
CA THR A 244 -7.53 -11.08 11.35
C THR A 244 -8.09 -9.66 11.22
N TYR A 245 -9.34 -9.50 10.76
CA TYR A 245 -10.00 -8.20 10.66
C TYR A 245 -11.34 -8.23 11.44
N ASN A 246 -11.95 -7.08 11.71
CA ASN A 246 -13.29 -6.97 12.34
C ASN A 246 -14.43 -7.56 11.47
N ASN A 247 -14.09 -8.31 10.42
CA ASN A 247 -14.94 -9.12 9.55
C ASN A 247 -14.20 -10.44 9.21
N PRO A 248 -14.91 -11.53 8.87
CA PRO A 248 -14.29 -12.77 8.41
C PRO A 248 -13.31 -12.53 7.25
N ALA A 249 -12.02 -12.83 7.46
CA ALA A 249 -10.95 -12.56 6.50
C ALA A 249 -10.08 -13.79 6.23
N LYS A 250 -9.12 -13.70 5.29
CA LYS A 250 -8.01 -14.64 5.11
C LYS A 250 -6.81 -13.89 4.51
N PRO A 251 -5.96 -13.24 5.32
CA PRO A 251 -4.85 -12.46 4.79
C PRO A 251 -3.82 -13.38 4.13
N SER A 252 -3.51 -13.10 2.87
CA SER A 252 -2.39 -13.75 2.17
C SER A 252 -1.06 -13.11 2.60
N VAL A 253 -0.03 -13.95 2.76
CA VAL A 253 1.34 -13.51 3.08
C VAL A 253 1.86 -12.58 1.98
N VAL A 254 2.55 -11.52 2.38
CA VAL A 254 3.19 -10.57 1.47
C VAL A 254 4.70 -10.78 1.45
N VAL A 255 5.34 -10.51 0.32
CA VAL A 255 6.79 -10.75 0.13
C VAL A 255 7.47 -9.45 -0.25
N THR A 256 8.50 -9.06 0.49
CA THR A 256 9.38 -7.95 0.08
C THR A 256 10.24 -8.40 -1.10
N VAL A 257 10.22 -7.62 -2.18
CA VAL A 257 10.98 -7.88 -3.41
C VAL A 257 11.93 -6.73 -3.67
N ASP A 258 13.22 -7.05 -3.85
CA ASP A 258 14.27 -6.13 -4.25
C ASP A 258 15.21 -6.80 -5.27
N GLN A 259 16.34 -6.16 -5.58
CA GLN A 259 17.30 -6.69 -6.56
C GLN A 259 17.85 -8.07 -6.19
N ASP A 260 17.91 -8.43 -4.91
CA ASP A 260 18.53 -9.68 -4.46
C ASP A 260 17.63 -10.89 -4.70
N ASN A 261 16.30 -10.70 -4.71
CA ASN A 261 15.34 -11.79 -4.83
C ASN A 261 14.32 -11.65 -5.98
N VAL A 262 14.38 -10.57 -6.78
CA VAL A 262 13.40 -10.30 -7.85
C VAL A 262 13.20 -11.47 -8.81
N LYS A 263 14.28 -12.14 -9.23
CA LYS A 263 14.17 -13.33 -10.10
C LYS A 263 13.39 -14.45 -9.43
N ALA A 264 13.71 -14.77 -8.18
CA ALA A 264 13.04 -15.85 -7.45
C ALA A 264 11.57 -15.52 -7.14
N ALA A 265 11.31 -14.31 -6.65
CA ALA A 265 9.99 -13.90 -6.19
C ALA A 265 9.01 -13.60 -7.34
N ILE A 266 9.49 -13.11 -8.49
CA ILE A 266 8.63 -12.68 -9.61
C ILE A 266 8.62 -13.72 -10.75
N VAL A 267 9.79 -14.18 -11.18
CA VAL A 267 9.92 -15.02 -12.38
C VAL A 267 9.82 -16.50 -12.05
N ASP A 268 10.63 -16.97 -11.11
CA ASP A 268 10.68 -18.40 -10.76
C ASP A 268 9.38 -18.85 -10.05
N SER A 269 8.68 -17.92 -9.37
CA SER A 269 7.33 -18.13 -8.82
C SER A 269 6.22 -18.19 -9.89
N GLY A 270 6.55 -17.86 -11.14
CA GLY A 270 5.62 -17.76 -12.26
C GLY A 270 4.62 -16.60 -12.15
N TYR A 271 4.90 -15.56 -11.36
CA TYR A 271 4.02 -14.39 -11.24
C TYR A 271 4.04 -13.57 -12.52
N TRP A 272 5.23 -13.20 -13.01
CA TRP A 272 5.41 -12.61 -14.34
C TRP A 272 6.41 -13.42 -15.18
N PRO A 273 6.21 -13.52 -16.51
CA PRO A 273 7.20 -14.13 -17.39
C PRO A 273 8.49 -13.29 -17.46
N ALA A 274 9.64 -13.95 -17.60
CA ALA A 274 10.95 -13.30 -17.71
C ALA A 274 11.02 -12.29 -18.87
N ASP A 275 10.34 -12.56 -19.98
CA ASP A 275 10.33 -11.74 -21.19
C ASP A 275 9.72 -10.34 -21.00
N ASN A 276 9.06 -10.09 -19.86
CA ASN A 276 8.60 -8.75 -19.47
C ASN A 276 9.75 -7.82 -19.04
N PHE A 277 10.95 -8.36 -18.80
CA PHE A 277 12.05 -7.64 -18.16
C PHE A 277 13.35 -7.73 -18.96
N THR A 278 14.18 -6.71 -18.79
CA THR A 278 15.54 -6.67 -19.32
C THR A 278 16.53 -6.52 -18.19
N GLY A 279 17.74 -7.09 -18.32
CA GLY A 279 18.79 -6.96 -17.32
C GLY A 279 18.60 -7.76 -16.03
N LEU A 280 17.65 -8.70 -15.99
CA LEU A 280 17.44 -9.60 -14.85
C LEU A 280 18.72 -10.43 -14.59
N LYS A 281 19.22 -10.38 -13.35
CA LYS A 281 20.40 -11.13 -12.91
C LYS A 281 20.02 -12.42 -12.20
#